data_AF-X1V0A2-F1
#
_entry.id   AF-X1V0A2-F1
#
_cell.length_a   1.000
_cell.length_b   1.000
_cell.length_c   1.000
_cell.angle_alpha   90.00
_cell.angle_beta   90.00
_cell.angle_gamma   90.00
#
_symmetry.space_group_name_H-M   'P 1'
#
loop_
_entity.id
_entity.type
_entity.pdbx_description
1 polymer ?
#
loop_
_entity_poly.entity_id
_entity_poly.type
_entity_poly.pdbx_seq_one_letter_code
_entity_poly.pdbx_strand_id
1 'polypeptide(L)'
;TGGLLVDLGTAATRKKLHSLLLDVSALTDGAIIHVKLFIKINDTQRKVYDETFTIGADLDGLWVVNGSLVIHDILSVAIYSDTDESKAVGYTCCLEAM
;
A
#
# COMPACT_ATOMS: atom_id res chain seq x y z
N THR A 1 -12.87 -2.34 -9.71
CA THR A 1 -11.50 -2.55 -10.22
C THR A 1 -10.53 -1.77 -9.35
N GLY A 2 -10.02 -2.41 -8.29
CA GLY A 2 -8.95 -1.82 -7.50
C GLY A 2 -7.70 -1.60 -8.35
N GLY A 3 -7.12 -0.42 -8.24
CA GLY A 3 -5.98 0.02 -9.02
C GLY A 3 -4.65 -0.20 -8.30
N LEU A 4 -3.58 -0.29 -9.09
CA LEU A 4 -2.24 -0.04 -8.57
C LEU A 4 -2.18 1.42 -8.10
N LEU A 5 -1.80 1.61 -6.83
CA LEU A 5 -1.54 2.94 -6.29
C LEU A 5 -0.12 3.39 -6.61
N VAL A 6 0.87 2.58 -6.22
CA VAL A 6 2.28 2.92 -6.35
C VAL A 6 3.16 1.68 -6.38
N ASP A 7 4.24 1.74 -7.16
CA ASP A 7 5.37 0.83 -7.09
C ASP A 7 6.51 1.47 -6.27
N LEU A 8 6.88 0.82 -5.16
CA LEU A 8 7.96 1.27 -4.28
C LEU A 8 9.22 0.45 -4.53
N GLY A 9 10.36 1.14 -4.65
CA GLY A 9 11.64 0.48 -4.90
C GLY A 9 12.07 0.50 -6.36
N THR A 10 13.04 -0.35 -6.70
CA THR A 10 13.59 -0.48 -8.05
C THR A 10 13.93 -1.94 -8.30
N ALA A 11 13.77 -2.39 -9.55
CA ALA A 11 14.00 -3.77 -9.91
C ALA A 11 15.42 -4.25 -9.53
N ALA A 12 15.50 -5.48 -9.01
CA ALA A 12 16.75 -6.14 -8.60
C ALA A 12 17.62 -5.34 -7.59
N THR A 13 17.06 -4.34 -6.90
CA THR A 13 17.77 -3.52 -5.92
C THR A 13 17.17 -3.74 -4.54
N ARG A 14 18.01 -3.88 -3.52
CA ARG A 14 17.55 -3.93 -2.13
C ARG A 14 17.36 -2.52 -1.57
N LYS A 15 16.23 -2.30 -0.90
CA LYS A 15 15.94 -1.08 -0.13
C LYS A 15 15.32 -1.47 1.20
N LYS A 16 15.45 -0.57 2.18
CA LYS A 16 14.78 -0.69 3.46
C LYS A 16 13.59 0.27 3.48
N LEU A 17 12.40 -0.27 3.66
CA LEU A 17 11.16 0.48 3.90
C LEU A 17 10.98 0.62 5.40
N HIS A 18 10.95 1.84 5.90
CA HIS A 18 10.71 2.14 7.32
C HIS A 18 9.24 2.38 7.63
N SER A 19 8.54 2.98 6.68
CA SER A 19 7.12 3.29 6.82
C SER A 19 6.42 3.41 5.48
N LEU A 20 5.15 3.00 5.46
CA LEU A 20 4.19 3.28 4.40
C LEU A 20 2.89 3.70 5.07
N LEU A 21 2.51 4.95 4.84
CA LEU A 21 1.27 5.55 5.32
C LEU A 21 0.37 5.88 4.13
N LEU A 22 -0.93 5.67 4.29
CA LEU A 22 -1.95 6.05 3.32
C LEU A 22 -2.84 7.14 3.92
N ASP A 23 -3.28 8.06 3.08
CA ASP A 23 -4.29 9.07 3.40
C ASP A 23 -5.57 8.76 2.61
N VAL A 24 -6.59 8.33 3.34
CA VAL A 24 -7.89 7.93 2.79
C VAL A 24 -9.00 8.94 3.09
N SER A 25 -8.65 10.14 3.56
CA SER A 25 -9.59 11.21 3.93
C SER A 25 -10.50 11.69 2.79
N ALA A 26 -10.10 11.44 1.53
CA ALA A 26 -10.91 11.79 0.37
C ALA A 26 -12.07 10.81 0.11
N LEU A 27 -12.02 9.61 0.69
CA LEU A 27 -13.01 8.55 0.45
C LEU A 27 -14.32 8.82 1.21
N THR A 28 -15.39 8.17 0.79
CA THR A 28 -16.73 8.34 1.37
C THR A 28 -16.83 7.56 2.67
N ASP A 29 -17.40 8.17 3.70
CA ASP A 29 -17.69 7.47 4.97
C ASP A 29 -18.51 6.19 4.73
N GLY A 30 -18.10 5.11 5.40
CA GLY A 30 -18.69 3.78 5.24
C GLY A 30 -18.14 2.98 4.05
N ALA A 31 -17.29 3.56 3.20
CA ALA A 31 -16.59 2.82 2.15
C ALA A 31 -15.70 1.73 2.75
N ILE A 32 -15.69 0.55 2.13
CA ILE A 32 -14.79 -0.54 2.47
C ILE A 32 -13.61 -0.51 1.51
N ILE A 33 -12.42 -0.36 2.07
CA ILE A 33 -11.18 -0.34 1.30
C ILE A 33 -10.34 -1.58 1.55
N HIS A 34 -9.75 -2.12 0.49
CA HIS A 34 -8.82 -3.23 0.55
C HIS A 34 -7.43 -2.75 0.13
N VAL A 35 -6.47 -2.89 1.03
CA VAL A 35 -5.06 -2.55 0.80
C VAL A 35 -4.29 -3.85 0.59
N LYS A 36 -3.64 -3.97 -0.57
CA LYS A 36 -2.90 -5.17 -0.96
C LYS A 36 -1.47 -4.83 -1.31
N LEU A 37 -0.53 -5.61 -0.79
CA LEU A 37 0.89 -5.50 -1.15
C LEU A 37 1.34 -6.73 -1.93
N PHE A 38 2.11 -6.49 -2.98
CA PHE A 38 2.68 -7.53 -3.82
C PHE A 38 4.18 -7.33 -3.99
N ILE A 39 4.95 -8.40 -3.88
CA ILE A 39 6.40 -8.40 -4.15
C ILE A 39 6.78 -9.71 -4.81
N LYS A 40 7.89 -9.72 -5.57
CA LYS A 40 8.44 -10.99 -6.07
C LYS A 40 8.98 -11.83 -4.91
N ILE A 41 8.73 -13.13 -4.98
CA ILE A 41 9.33 -14.16 -4.14
C ILE A 41 9.73 -15.27 -5.09
N ASN A 42 11.04 -15.51 -5.23
CA ASN A 42 11.60 -16.42 -6.23
C ASN A 42 11.07 -16.13 -7.65
N ASP A 43 11.28 -14.89 -8.11
CA ASP A 43 10.86 -14.35 -9.43
C ASP A 43 9.36 -14.34 -9.73
N THR A 44 8.53 -14.84 -8.81
CA THR A 44 7.07 -14.84 -8.97
C THR A 44 6.46 -13.79 -8.07
N GLN A 45 5.60 -12.93 -8.64
CA GLN A 45 4.85 -11.96 -7.84
C GLN A 45 3.88 -12.69 -6.91
N ARG A 46 3.94 -12.38 -5.62
CA ARG A 46 3.06 -12.92 -4.58
C ARG A 46 2.45 -11.79 -3.78
N LYS A 47 1.19 -11.97 -3.40
CA LYS A 47 0.53 -11.10 -2.43
C LYS A 47 1.08 -11.43 -1.04
N VAL A 48 1.56 -10.41 -0.33
CA VAL A 48 2.17 -10.56 1.01
C VAL A 48 1.37 -9.86 2.11
N TYR A 49 0.40 -9.05 1.72
CA TYR A 49 -0.50 -8.33 2.62
C TYR A 49 -1.85 -8.12 1.92
N ASP A 50 -2.95 -8.28 2.66
CA ASP A 50 -4.32 -8.04 2.20
C ASP A 50 -5.17 -7.74 3.43
N GLU A 51 -5.38 -6.46 3.71
CA GLU A 51 -6.16 -5.98 4.86
C GLU A 51 -7.30 -5.09 4.38
N THR A 52 -8.34 -5.01 5.21
CA THR A 52 -9.54 -4.25 4.92
C THR A 52 -9.76 -3.18 5.99
N PHE A 53 -10.13 -1.97 5.58
CA PHE A 53 -10.47 -0.86 6.47
C PHE A 53 -11.83 -0.26 6.07
N THR A 54 -12.50 0.37 7.02
CA THR A 54 -13.80 1.02 6.84
C THR A 54 -13.67 2.51 7.14
N ILE A 55 -13.95 3.36 6.14
CA ILE A 55 -13.82 4.81 6.26
C ILE A 55 -14.81 5.36 7.29
N GLY A 56 -14.33 6.25 8.16
CA GLY A 56 -15.10 6.82 9.28
C GLY A 56 -15.17 5.94 10.54
N ALA A 57 -14.86 4.64 10.42
CA ALA A 57 -14.65 3.76 11.58
C ALA A 57 -13.16 3.63 11.92
N ASP A 58 -12.34 3.43 10.87
CA ASP A 58 -10.88 3.53 10.93
C ASP A 58 -10.44 4.99 10.73
N LEU A 59 -9.21 5.30 11.17
CA LEU A 59 -8.62 6.63 11.01
C LEU A 59 -8.25 6.89 9.54
N ASP A 60 -8.36 8.15 9.11
CA ASP A 60 -8.00 8.57 7.74
C ASP A 60 -6.53 8.31 7.38
N GLY A 61 -5.65 8.28 8.39
CA GLY A 61 -4.24 7.94 8.25
C GLY A 61 -3.98 6.48 8.59
N LEU A 62 -3.70 5.66 7.58
CA LEU A 62 -3.49 4.23 7.76
C LEU A 62 -2.02 3.85 7.77
N TRP A 63 -1.60 3.14 8.81
CA TRP A 63 -0.27 2.54 8.92
C TRP A 63 -0.26 1.16 8.25
N VAL A 64 0.19 1.10 7.00
CA VAL A 64 0.31 -0.16 6.27
C VAL A 64 1.62 -0.88 6.61
N VAL A 65 2.70 -0.11 6.70
CA VAL A 65 3.99 -0.60 7.21
C VAL A 65 4.45 0.34 8.31
N ASN A 66 4.64 -0.19 9.51
CA ASN A 66 5.16 0.53 10.68
C ASN A 66 6.32 -0.25 11.29
N GLY A 67 7.49 -0.14 10.66
CA GLY A 67 8.68 -0.91 11.03
C GLY A 67 9.62 -1.14 9.85
N SER A 68 10.79 -1.71 10.11
CA SER A 68 11.78 -1.98 9.08
C SER A 68 11.45 -3.25 8.28
N LEU A 69 11.11 -3.07 7.00
CA LEU A 69 10.95 -4.14 6.02
C LEU A 69 12.04 -4.01 4.94
N VAL A 70 12.76 -5.10 4.65
CA VAL A 70 13.65 -5.14 3.48
C VAL A 70 12.86 -5.56 2.25
N ILE A 71 12.88 -4.75 1.21
CA ILE A 71 12.37 -5.08 -0.11
C ILE A 71 13.56 -5.32 -1.05
N HIS A 72 13.49 -6.35 -1.89
CA HIS A 72 14.59 -6.79 -2.76
C HIS A 72 14.30 -6.64 -4.26
N ASP A 73 13.12 -6.10 -4.57
CA ASP A 73 12.63 -5.71 -5.87
C ASP A 73 11.54 -4.64 -5.61
N ILE A 74 10.67 -4.39 -6.58
CA ILE A 74 9.52 -3.52 -6.47
C ILE A 74 8.46 -4.14 -5.54
N LEU A 75 8.01 -3.34 -4.57
CA LEU A 75 6.81 -3.59 -3.77
C LEU A 75 5.65 -2.80 -4.37
N SER A 76 4.70 -3.49 -4.99
CA SER A 76 3.49 -2.90 -5.56
C SER A 76 2.40 -2.76 -4.49
N VAL A 77 1.89 -1.56 -4.32
CA VAL A 77 0.78 -1.21 -3.43
C VAL A 77 -0.47 -1.04 -4.29
N ALA A 78 -1.50 -1.84 -4.04
CA ALA A 78 -2.78 -1.72 -4.71
C ALA A 78 -3.88 -1.42 -3.70
N ILE A 79 -4.82 -0.57 -4.11
CA ILE A 79 -5.98 -0.20 -3.30
C ILE A 79 -7.25 -0.39 -4.12
N TYR A 80 -8.26 -0.92 -3.47
CA TYR A 80 -9.62 -1.01 -3.98
C TYR A 80 -10.55 -0.34 -2.98
N SER A 81 -11.49 0.46 -3.46
CA SER A 81 -12.66 0.88 -2.69
C SER A 81 -13.90 0.29 -3.33
N ASP A 82 -14.84 -0.19 -2.53
CA ASP A 82 -16.13 -0.67 -3.01
C ASP A 82 -17.04 0.43 -3.60
N THR A 83 -16.75 1.69 -3.28
CA THR A 83 -17.63 2.84 -3.54
C THR A 83 -16.92 4.01 -4.23
N ASP A 84 -15.59 4.15 -4.11
CA ASP A 84 -14.84 5.34 -4.50
C ASP A 84 -13.66 5.07 -5.46
N GLU A 85 -13.88 4.33 -6.53
CA GLU A 85 -12.82 3.93 -7.48
C GLU A 85 -12.21 5.09 -8.28
N SER A 86 -12.85 6.26 -8.31
CA SER A 86 -12.36 7.45 -9.02
C SER A 86 -11.63 8.45 -8.12
N LYS A 87 -11.61 8.22 -6.80
CA LYS A 87 -10.98 9.13 -5.84
C LYS A 87 -9.52 8.74 -5.62
N ALA A 88 -8.66 9.75 -5.58
CA ALA A 88 -7.25 9.54 -5.32
C ALA A 88 -7.02 9.23 -3.83
N VAL A 89 -6.17 8.25 -3.56
CA VAL A 89 -5.65 7.96 -2.22
C VAL A 89 -4.23 8.52 -2.14
N GLY A 90 -3.95 9.29 -1.10
CA GLY A 90 -2.60 9.81 -0.86
C GLY A 90 -1.71 8.74 -0.23
N TYR A 91 -0.39 8.86 -0.39
CA TYR A 91 0.56 8.04 0.36
C TYR A 91 1.84 8.80 0.68
N THR A 92 2.52 8.38 1.74
CA THR A 92 3.88 8.79 2.08
C THR A 92 4.66 7.57 2.51
N CYS A 93 5.91 7.46 2.07
CA CYS A 93 6.79 6.36 2.47
C CYS A 93 8.19 6.86 2.81
N CYS A 94 8.89 6.09 3.63
CA CYS A 94 10.30 6.31 3.94
C CYS A 94 11.13 5.13 3.44
N LEU A 95 11.87 5.36 2.35
CA LEU A 95 12.75 4.38 1.72
C LEU A 95 14.21 4.78 1.92
N GLU A 96 15.02 3.83 2.35
CA GLU A 96 16.47 3.96 2.51
C GLU A 96 17.18 3.00 1.54
N ALA A 97 18.24 3.49 0.91
CA ALA A 97 19.13 2.65 0.09
C ALA A 97 19.92 1.69 1.00
N MET A 98 20.08 0.44 0.57
CA MET A 98 20.90 -0.57 1.25
C MET A 98 22.19 -0.86 0.49
#